data_AF-A0A2T0LB93-F1
#
_entry.id   AF-A0A2T0LB93-F1
#
_cell.length_a   1.000
_cell.length_b   1.000
_cell.length_c   1.000
_cell.angle_alpha   90.00
_cell.angle_beta   90.00
_cell.angle_gamma   90.00
#
_symmetry.space_group_name_H-M   'P 1'
#
loop_
_entity.id
_entity.type
_entity.pdbx_description
1 polymer ?
#
loop_
_entity_poly.entity_id
_entity_poly.type
_entity_poly.pdbx_seq_one_letter_code
_entity_poly.pdbx_strand_id
1 'polypeptide(L)'
;MRSVLEAFCFLWMVLIVLFYNVSGLFLFRTRFKEKVLVAVKIMFYILMAMVIFLIYSSEAFAEIGDVLFWTSVCLTFSLYTFVLPIGDGCPSTSHLWEESKGFGKPIFIASVAFMIGFLLICGLPASPQ
;
A
#
# COMPACT_ATOMS: atom_id res chain seq x y z
N MET A 1 -6.76 -13.39 15.43
CA MET A 1 -7.03 -12.33 14.43
C MET A 1 -5.81 -11.99 13.58
N ARG A 2 -4.59 -11.97 14.13
CA ARG A 2 -3.31 -11.78 13.42
C ARG A 2 -3.16 -12.60 12.12
N SER A 3 -3.42 -13.92 12.15
CA SER A 3 -3.27 -14.78 10.96
C SER A 3 -4.30 -14.52 9.84
N VAL A 4 -5.48 -13.99 10.17
CA VAL A 4 -6.54 -13.74 9.17
C VAL A 4 -6.21 -12.50 8.35
N LEU A 5 -5.65 -11.47 8.99
CA LEU A 5 -5.28 -10.24 8.30
C LEU A 5 -3.96 -10.38 7.51
N GLU A 6 -2.98 -11.11 8.05
CA GLU A 6 -1.78 -11.49 7.29
C GLU A 6 -2.16 -12.33 6.06
N ALA A 7 -3.05 -13.30 6.22
CA ALA A 7 -3.59 -14.07 5.10
C ALA A 7 -4.34 -13.17 4.11
N PHE A 8 -5.08 -12.16 4.57
CA PHE A 8 -5.75 -11.19 3.70
C PHE A 8 -4.75 -10.31 2.94
N CYS A 9 -3.72 -9.77 3.59
CA CYS A 9 -2.66 -8.98 2.95
C CYS A 9 -1.86 -9.82 1.95
N PHE A 10 -1.54 -11.06 2.30
CA PHE A 10 -0.88 -12.00 1.41
C PHE A 10 -1.76 -12.36 0.21
N LEU A 11 -3.04 -12.68 0.45
CA LEU A 11 -4.02 -12.96 -0.59
C LEU A 11 -4.23 -11.73 -1.50
N TRP A 12 -4.23 -10.52 -0.94
CA TRP A 12 -4.30 -9.26 -1.68
C TRP A 12 -3.08 -9.04 -2.58
N MET A 13 -1.87 -9.27 -2.07
CA MET A 13 -0.65 -9.21 -2.89
C MET A 13 -0.68 -10.24 -4.01
N VAL A 14 -1.03 -11.49 -3.71
CA VAL A 14 -1.12 -12.58 -4.68
C VAL A 14 -2.18 -12.29 -5.75
N LEU A 15 -3.36 -11.83 -5.35
CA LEU A 15 -4.44 -11.47 -6.28
C LEU A 15 -4.03 -10.31 -7.18
N ILE A 16 -3.45 -9.23 -6.64
CA ILE A 16 -3.00 -8.10 -7.46
C ILE A 16 -1.93 -8.53 -8.48
N VAL A 17 -0.97 -9.37 -8.07
CA VAL A 17 0.09 -9.87 -8.95
C VAL A 17 -0.48 -10.79 -10.03
N LEU A 18 -1.40 -11.71 -9.68
CA LEU A 18 -2.06 -12.60 -10.65
C LEU A 18 -2.91 -11.81 -11.63
N PHE A 19 -3.76 -10.89 -11.14
CA PHE A 19 -4.57 -10.04 -11.99
C PHE A 19 -3.71 -9.14 -12.88
N TYR A 20 -2.59 -8.60 -12.39
CA TYR A 20 -1.69 -7.80 -13.23
C TYR A 20 -1.03 -8.61 -14.33
N ASN A 21 -0.54 -9.82 -14.05
CA ASN A 21 0.10 -10.65 -15.07
C ASN A 21 -0.91 -11.10 -16.14
N VAL A 22 -2.13 -11.47 -15.74
CA VAL A 22 -3.22 -11.83 -16.67
C VAL A 22 -3.72 -10.62 -17.46
N SER A 23 -3.83 -9.46 -16.83
CA SER A 23 -4.28 -8.21 -17.48
C SER A 23 -3.19 -7.54 -18.32
N GLY A 24 -1.92 -7.77 -18.01
CA GLY A 24 -0.75 -7.21 -18.68
C GLY A 24 -0.49 -7.76 -20.08
N LEU A 25 -1.11 -8.91 -20.40
CA LEU A 25 -1.18 -9.55 -21.73
C LEU A 25 -2.16 -8.86 -22.69
N PHE A 26 -3.08 -8.02 -22.20
CA PHE A 26 -4.11 -7.38 -23.04
C PHE A 26 -4.06 -5.84 -22.97
N LEU A 27 -4.64 -5.18 -23.99
CA LEU A 27 -4.77 -3.72 -24.22
C LEU A 27 -5.45 -2.91 -23.08
N PHE A 28 -5.67 -3.48 -21.89
CA PHE A 28 -6.40 -2.88 -20.77
C PHE A 28 -5.53 -2.31 -19.64
N ARG A 29 -4.21 -2.16 -19.87
CA ARG A 29 -3.24 -1.68 -18.86
C ARG A 29 -3.70 -0.41 -18.14
N THR A 30 -4.30 0.55 -18.83
CA THR A 30 -4.71 1.83 -18.25
C THR A 30 -5.90 1.70 -17.29
N ARG A 31 -6.93 0.91 -17.67
CA ARG A 31 -8.10 0.64 -16.81
C ARG A 31 -7.73 -0.20 -15.60
N PHE A 32 -6.84 -1.18 -15.77
CA PHE A 32 -6.33 -1.98 -14.65
C PHE A 32 -5.60 -1.09 -13.63
N LYS A 33 -4.71 -0.22 -14.10
CA LYS A 33 -3.98 0.73 -13.24
C LYS A 33 -4.90 1.67 -12.48
N GLU A 34 -5.96 2.15 -13.13
CA GLU A 34 -6.96 3.00 -12.48
C GLU A 34 -7.64 2.25 -11.32
N LYS A 35 -8.04 0.98 -11.53
CA LYS A 35 -8.60 0.15 -10.48
C LYS A 35 -7.60 -0.13 -9.35
N VAL A 36 -6.34 -0.40 -9.68
CA VAL A 36 -5.27 -0.54 -8.69
C VAL A 36 -5.09 0.75 -7.89
N LEU A 37 -5.07 1.91 -8.54
CA LEU A 37 -4.89 3.20 -7.88
C LEU A 37 -6.06 3.53 -6.95
N VAL A 38 -7.31 3.25 -7.35
CA VAL A 38 -8.49 3.39 -6.48
C VAL A 38 -8.37 2.47 -5.27
N ALA A 39 -8.03 1.21 -5.48
CA ALA A 39 -7.84 0.25 -4.39
C ALA A 39 -6.73 0.66 -3.41
N VAL A 40 -5.60 1.14 -3.94
CA VAL A 40 -4.49 1.70 -3.15
C VAL A 40 -4.94 2.90 -2.34
N LYS A 41 -5.73 3.82 -2.91
CA LYS A 41 -6.26 4.98 -2.18
C LYS A 41 -7.15 4.54 -1.01
N ILE A 42 -8.05 3.59 -1.23
CA ILE A 42 -8.94 3.06 -0.17
C ILE A 42 -8.11 2.43 0.96
N MET A 43 -7.17 1.55 0.61
CA MET A 43 -6.30 0.90 1.59
C MET A 43 -5.41 1.90 2.34
N PHE A 44 -4.95 2.96 1.68
CA PHE A 44 -4.21 4.04 2.33
C PHE A 44 -5.07 4.82 3.34
N TYR A 45 -6.34 5.10 3.03
CA TYR A 45 -7.24 5.75 4.01
C TYR A 45 -7.50 4.86 5.23
N ILE A 46 -7.67 3.56 5.01
CA ILE A 46 -7.79 2.58 6.11
C ILE A 46 -6.51 2.60 6.97
N LEU A 47 -5.34 2.61 6.33
CA LEU A 47 -4.05 2.72 7.02
C LEU A 47 -3.96 4.00 7.86
N MET A 48 -4.32 5.16 7.30
CA MET A 48 -4.31 6.42 8.04
C MET A 48 -5.28 6.41 9.23
N ALA A 49 -6.47 5.83 9.09
CA ALA A 49 -7.42 5.67 10.19
C ALA A 49 -6.86 4.79 11.32
N MET A 50 -6.15 3.70 10.97
CA MET A 50 -5.47 2.84 11.94
C MET A 50 -4.32 3.56 12.66
N VAL A 51 -3.54 4.40 11.97
CA VAL A 51 -2.51 5.24 12.60
C VAL A 51 -3.12 6.21 13.61
N ILE A 52 -4.21 6.88 13.25
CA ILE A 52 -4.91 7.80 14.16
C ILE A 52 -5.40 7.03 15.39
N PHE A 53 -6.02 5.86 15.20
CA PHE A 53 -6.49 5.03 16.30
C PHE A 53 -5.36 4.60 17.25
N LEU A 54 -4.19 4.25 16.70
CA LEU A 54 -2.99 3.88 17.45
C LEU A 54 -2.46 5.03 18.32
N ILE A 55 -2.58 6.28 17.86
CA ILE A 55 -2.21 7.47 18.66
C ILE A 55 -3.11 7.59 19.91
N TYR A 56 -4.39 7.18 19.81
CA TYR A 56 -5.34 7.25 20.93
C TYR A 56 -5.31 6.02 21.85
N SER A 57 -4.76 4.88 21.40
CA SER A 57 -4.76 3.62 22.16
C SER A 57 -3.38 2.95 22.11
N SER A 58 -2.55 3.23 23.12
CA SER A 58 -1.17 2.72 23.22
C SER A 58 -1.08 1.21 23.50
N GLU A 59 -2.13 0.59 24.06
CA GLU A 59 -2.15 -0.84 24.42
C GLU A 59 -2.25 -1.76 23.19
N ALA A 60 -2.71 -1.26 22.05
CA ALA A 60 -2.89 -2.05 20.81
C ALA A 60 -1.68 -1.98 19.85
N PHE A 61 -0.56 -1.38 20.27
CA PHE A 61 0.56 -1.04 19.39
C PHE A 61 1.18 -2.27 18.70
N ALA A 62 1.35 -3.38 19.42
CA ALA A 62 2.00 -4.58 18.88
C ALA A 62 1.15 -5.29 17.82
N GLU A 63 -0.18 -5.28 17.96
CA GLU A 63 -1.07 -5.95 17.00
C GLU A 63 -1.37 -5.08 15.78
N ILE A 64 -1.60 -3.79 15.99
CA ILE A 64 -1.90 -2.84 14.90
C ILE A 64 -0.62 -2.48 14.13
N GLY A 65 0.54 -2.50 14.80
CA GLY A 65 1.84 -2.21 14.20
C GLY A 65 2.19 -3.12 13.02
N ASP A 66 2.06 -4.44 13.19
CA ASP A 66 2.31 -5.42 12.11
C ASP A 66 1.38 -5.19 10.91
N VAL A 67 0.12 -4.91 11.19
CA VAL A 67 -0.90 -4.64 10.18
C VAL A 67 -0.54 -3.40 9.37
N LEU A 68 -0.15 -2.33 10.06
CA LEU A 68 0.31 -1.09 9.45
C LEU A 68 1.55 -1.33 8.58
N PHE A 69 2.51 -2.12 9.08
CA PHE A 69 3.71 -2.46 8.34
C PHE A 69 3.41 -3.23 7.06
N TRP A 70 2.69 -4.36 7.14
CA TRP A 70 2.39 -5.18 5.97
C TRP A 70 1.49 -4.47 4.97
N THR A 71 0.56 -3.65 5.42
CA THR A 71 -0.27 -2.81 4.55
C THR A 71 0.60 -1.78 3.83
N SER A 72 1.57 -1.16 4.51
CA SER A 72 2.52 -0.23 3.91
C SER A 72 3.38 -0.91 2.83
N VAL A 73 3.84 -2.15 3.06
CA VAL A 73 4.55 -2.94 2.06
C VAL A 73 3.67 -3.20 0.83
N CYS A 74 2.40 -3.60 1.02
CA CYS A 74 1.44 -3.83 -0.06
C CYS A 74 1.25 -2.59 -0.93
N LEU A 75 1.04 -1.43 -0.30
CA LEU A 75 0.82 -0.16 -0.99
C LEU A 75 2.06 0.27 -1.77
N THR A 76 3.24 0.19 -1.14
CA THR A 76 4.54 0.52 -1.74
C THR A 76 4.79 -0.33 -2.98
N PHE A 77 4.64 -1.66 -2.87
CA PHE A 77 4.84 -2.60 -3.97
C PHE A 77 3.84 -2.34 -5.12
N SER A 78 2.56 -2.13 -4.80
CA SER A 78 1.52 -1.90 -5.81
C SER A 78 1.77 -0.61 -6.60
N LEU A 79 2.17 0.46 -5.90
CA LEU A 79 2.49 1.74 -6.53
C LEU A 79 3.77 1.65 -7.36
N TYR A 80 4.83 1.06 -6.81
CA TYR A 80 6.11 0.89 -7.51
C TYR A 80 5.99 0.05 -8.77
N THR A 81 5.20 -1.02 -8.73
CA THR A 81 5.14 -1.97 -9.86
C THR A 81 4.16 -1.51 -10.93
N PHE A 82 3.04 -0.90 -10.55
CA PHE A 82 1.91 -0.70 -11.47
C PHE A 82 1.62 0.75 -11.81
N VAL A 83 1.90 1.68 -10.90
CA VAL A 83 1.44 3.07 -11.01
C VAL A 83 2.58 4.02 -11.39
N LEU A 84 3.70 3.98 -10.66
CA LEU A 84 4.79 4.95 -10.78
C LEU A 84 5.65 4.82 -12.06
N PRO A 85 6.02 3.63 -12.56
CA PRO A 85 6.94 3.50 -13.71
C PRO A 85 6.42 4.08 -15.03
N ILE A 86 5.13 4.44 -15.09
CA ILE A 86 4.44 4.87 -16.32
C ILE A 86 3.76 6.24 -16.13
N GLY A 87 3.90 6.87 -14.96
CA GLY A 87 3.21 8.11 -14.58
C GLY A 87 3.36 9.28 -15.56
N ASP A 88 4.43 9.28 -16.37
CA ASP A 88 4.78 10.37 -17.28
C ASP A 88 4.91 9.94 -18.76
N GLY A 89 4.81 8.63 -19.06
CA GLY A 89 5.23 8.10 -20.37
C GLY A 89 4.15 8.01 -21.44
N CYS A 90 2.86 8.02 -21.06
CA CYS A 90 1.78 7.86 -22.04
C CYS A 90 0.49 8.55 -21.55
N PRO A 91 -0.05 9.53 -22.28
CA PRO A 91 -1.32 10.16 -21.91
C PRO A 91 -2.42 9.09 -21.92
N SER A 92 -3.14 9.00 -20.80
CA SER A 92 -4.30 8.14 -20.65
C SER A 92 -5.54 8.84 -21.18
N THR A 93 -6.43 8.11 -21.84
CA THR A 93 -7.77 8.62 -22.19
C THR A 93 -8.73 8.61 -20.99
N SER A 94 -8.31 8.09 -19.84
CA SER A 94 -9.12 8.07 -18.62
C SER A 94 -8.90 9.33 -17.79
N HIS A 95 -9.96 10.13 -17.67
CA HIS A 95 -10.02 11.31 -16.80
C HIS A 95 -9.68 10.97 -15.34
N LEU A 96 -10.21 9.85 -14.84
CA LEU A 96 -9.99 9.39 -13.47
C LEU A 96 -8.53 9.06 -13.17
N TRP A 97 -7.81 8.52 -14.17
CA TRP A 97 -6.37 8.29 -14.06
C TRP A 97 -5.59 9.61 -13.99
N GLU A 98 -5.86 10.55 -14.88
CA GLU A 98 -5.18 11.85 -14.92
C GLU A 98 -5.40 12.65 -13.63
N GLU A 99 -6.61 12.62 -13.07
CA GLU A 99 -6.93 13.26 -11.78
C GLU A 99 -6.24 12.58 -10.59
N SER A 100 -6.13 11.25 -10.61
CA SER A 100 -5.68 10.49 -9.45
C SER A 100 -4.19 10.15 -9.45
N LYS A 101 -3.51 10.14 -10.60
CA LYS A 101 -2.11 9.69 -10.70
C LYS A 101 -1.16 10.49 -9.81
N GLY A 102 -1.45 11.78 -9.60
CA GLY A 102 -0.70 12.67 -8.71
C GLY A 102 -0.71 12.23 -7.24
N PHE A 103 -1.70 11.46 -6.81
CA PHE A 103 -1.78 10.91 -5.45
C PHE A 103 -0.88 9.68 -5.25
N GLY A 104 -0.46 9.00 -6.32
CA GLY A 104 0.36 7.79 -6.20
C GLY A 104 1.70 8.06 -5.50
N LYS A 105 2.36 9.18 -5.82
CA LYS A 105 3.67 9.53 -5.26
C LYS A 105 3.60 9.89 -3.76
N PRO A 106 2.66 10.75 -3.29
CA PRO A 106 2.45 10.97 -1.86
C PRO A 106 2.17 9.69 -1.06
N ILE A 107 1.29 8.81 -1.57
CA ILE A 107 0.95 7.55 -0.89
C ILE A 107 2.20 6.64 -0.79
N PHE A 108 3.00 6.58 -1.85
CA PHE A 108 4.25 5.82 -1.87
C PHE A 108 5.22 6.32 -0.81
N ILE A 109 5.47 7.63 -0.76
CA ILE A 109 6.39 8.25 0.21
C ILE A 109 5.92 7.98 1.64
N ALA A 110 4.63 8.18 1.93
CA ALA A 110 4.07 7.92 3.25
C ALA A 110 4.21 6.44 3.66
N SER A 111 3.91 5.52 2.74
CA SER A 111 4.00 4.08 3.01
C SER A 111 5.45 3.64 3.28
N VAL A 112 6.43 4.16 2.53
CA VAL A 112 7.85 3.92 2.79
C VAL A 112 8.28 4.51 4.13
N ALA A 113 7.82 5.71 4.47
CA ALA A 113 8.12 6.34 5.76
C ALA A 113 7.58 5.50 6.94
N PHE A 114 6.35 4.97 6.83
CA PHE A 114 5.80 4.05 7.84
C PHE A 114 6.61 2.76 7.97
N MET A 115 7.03 2.17 6.85
CA MET A 115 7.90 0.98 6.88
C MET A 115 9.23 1.25 7.58
N ILE A 116 9.92 2.35 7.21
CA ILE A 116 11.20 2.72 7.82
C ILE A 116 11.02 3.03 9.30
N GLY A 117 9.99 3.81 9.66
CA GLY A 117 9.68 4.15 11.05
C GLY A 117 9.44 2.89 11.89
N PHE A 118 8.68 1.92 11.38
CA PHE A 118 8.42 0.67 12.08
C PHE A 118 9.69 -0.17 12.25
N LEU A 119 10.52 -0.31 11.20
CA LEU A 119 11.79 -1.04 11.28
C LEU A 119 12.77 -0.38 12.26
N LEU A 120 12.79 0.95 12.34
CA LEU A 120 13.65 1.66 13.31
C LEU A 120 13.18 1.44 14.75
N ILE A 121 11.87 1.42 15.00
CA ILE A 121 11.32 1.17 16.34
C ILE A 121 11.54 -0.29 16.77
N CYS A 122 11.31 -1.25 15.87
CA CYS A 122 11.43 -2.68 16.16
C CYS A 122 12.88 -3.22 16.08
N GLY A 123 13.78 -2.52 15.38
CA GLY A 123 15.18 -2.89 15.19
C GLY A 123 16.14 -2.32 16.23
N LEU A 124 15.67 -1.47 17.15
CA LEU A 124 16.47 -1.02 18.29
C LEU A 124 16.71 -2.20 19.24
N PRO A 125 17.97 -2.52 19.59
CA PRO A 125 18.22 -3.55 20.59
C PRO A 125 17.55 -3.13 21.90
N ALA A 126 16.73 -4.02 22.46
CA ALA A 126 16.18 -3.83 23.79
C ALA A 126 17.34 -3.55 24.75
N SER A 127 17.35 -2.37 25.36
CA SER A 127 18.35 -2.03 26.36
C SER A 127 18.30 -3.11 27.44
N PRO A 128 19.42 -3.75 27.82
CA PRO A 128 19.41 -4.71 28.91
C PRO A 128 19.03 -3.97 30.19
N GLN A 129 17.82 -4.22 30.69
CA GLN A 129 17.42 -3.92 32.06
C GLN A 129 17.42 -5.21 32.86
#